data_AF-A0AAU8I7K6-F1
#
_entry.id   AF-A0AAU8I7K6-F1
#
_cell.length_a   1.000
_cell.length_b   1.000
_cell.length_c   1.000
_cell.angle_alpha   90.00
_cell.angle_beta   90.00
_cell.angle_gamma   90.00
#
_symmetry.space_group_name_H-M   'P 1'
#
loop_
_entity.id
_entity.type
_entity.pdbx_description
1 polymer ?
#
loop_
_entity_poly.entity_id
_entity_poly.type
_entity_poly.pdbx_seq_one_letter_code
_entity_poly.pdbx_strand_id
1 'polypeptide(L)'
;MGAYTFGQVWKDPQNPDPSFTSKPNSFRDGTVVCKALFADVDLSQVPFLQNPVLWNAWVTNSFKSADRAFKKVALIQMDFAVRDSRVPGTGWIFGTFQYNGAVSGKPGWQNLVPVGVMFGNDPQNTGDTYTNKQPTQTRINPNILQSAINANVKELPPTHLGWNGRLNGPVDNPISSCMSCHMTAESPQLSPMNPTFQADQKKIPPVGSKEWMRWFQNVPAGQPFDAAAKSTDYSLQLAGGIANFYDWKCTQDGVFVSGGNLCEQSKTSLKLMRSTTPPPTVYPVERGVSNQELE
;
A
#
# COMPACT_ATOMS: atom_id res chain seq x y z
N MET A 1 13.38 11.60 -8.85
CA MET A 1 14.31 11.35 -7.73
C MET A 1 13.97 10.12 -6.88
N GLY A 2 12.72 9.60 -6.86
CA GLY A 2 12.40 8.38 -6.10
C GLY A 2 13.22 7.14 -6.47
N ALA A 3 13.45 6.89 -7.76
CA ALA A 3 14.28 5.76 -8.22
C ALA A 3 15.74 5.80 -7.72
N TYR A 4 16.29 7.00 -7.43
CA TYR A 4 17.62 7.11 -6.83
C TYR A 4 17.65 6.44 -5.44
N THR A 5 16.62 6.66 -4.61
CA THR A 5 16.52 6.05 -3.28
C THR A 5 16.50 4.52 -3.37
N PHE A 6 15.76 3.95 -4.33
CA PHE A 6 15.81 2.50 -4.60
C PHE A 6 17.23 2.05 -4.93
N GLY A 7 17.93 2.76 -5.81
CA GLY A 7 19.32 2.45 -6.16
C GLY A 7 20.29 2.56 -4.98
N GLN A 8 20.01 3.39 -3.97
CA GLN A 8 20.84 3.48 -2.77
C GLN A 8 20.57 2.34 -1.79
N VAL A 9 19.31 1.92 -1.63
CA VAL A 9 18.97 0.72 -0.86
C VAL A 9 19.62 -0.51 -1.50
N TRP A 10 19.59 -0.60 -2.82
CA TRP A 10 20.18 -1.70 -3.61
C TRP A 10 21.60 -1.40 -4.10
N LYS A 11 22.34 -0.51 -3.41
CA LYS A 11 23.72 -0.16 -3.81
C LYS A 11 24.62 -1.40 -3.83
N ASP A 12 24.43 -2.30 -2.87
CA ASP A 12 24.87 -3.69 -2.97
C ASP A 12 23.66 -4.54 -3.40
N PRO A 13 23.64 -5.07 -4.64
CA PRO A 13 22.51 -5.87 -5.13
C PRO A 13 22.35 -7.19 -4.38
N GLN A 14 23.37 -7.63 -3.63
CA GLN A 14 23.31 -8.84 -2.81
C GLN A 14 22.88 -8.54 -1.37
N ASN A 15 23.01 -7.30 -0.89
CA ASN A 15 22.72 -6.95 0.49
C ASN A 15 21.96 -5.61 0.53
N PRO A 16 20.65 -5.59 0.17
CA PRO A 16 19.88 -4.36 0.23
C PRO A 16 19.81 -3.82 1.67
N ASP A 17 20.02 -2.50 1.81
CA ASP A 17 20.07 -1.79 3.08
C ASP A 17 18.82 -0.91 3.30
N PRO A 18 17.79 -1.39 4.03
CA PRO A 18 16.60 -0.60 4.34
C PRO A 18 16.87 0.56 5.30
N SER A 19 18.04 0.63 5.94
CA SER A 19 18.38 1.76 6.80
C SER A 19 18.57 3.06 6.01
N PHE A 20 18.84 2.98 4.70
CA PHE A 20 18.95 4.15 3.83
C PHE A 20 17.65 4.97 3.78
N THR A 21 16.49 4.34 3.93
CA THR A 21 15.18 5.02 4.00
C THR A 21 14.70 5.28 5.42
N SER A 22 15.48 4.91 6.43
CA SER A 22 15.18 5.17 7.83
C SER A 22 15.82 6.48 8.31
N LYS A 23 15.25 7.10 9.36
CA LYS A 23 15.86 8.26 10.02
C LYS A 23 17.33 7.98 10.37
N PRO A 24 18.24 8.97 10.17
CA PRO A 24 17.95 10.37 9.80
C PRO A 24 17.68 10.62 8.31
N ASN A 25 17.77 9.58 7.46
CA ASN A 25 17.41 9.68 6.04
C ASN A 25 15.89 9.54 5.84
N SER A 26 15.46 9.47 4.58
CA SER A 26 14.11 9.19 4.06
C SER A 26 14.20 9.26 2.53
N PHE A 27 13.10 9.10 1.81
CA PHE A 27 13.06 9.62 0.44
C PHE A 27 13.36 11.12 0.46
N ARG A 28 14.09 11.58 -0.56
CA ARG A 28 14.46 12.98 -0.70
C ARG A 28 13.22 13.86 -0.83
N ASP A 29 13.28 15.05 -0.24
CA ASP A 29 12.23 16.04 -0.38
C ASP A 29 11.94 16.37 -1.85
N GLY A 30 10.67 16.54 -2.19
CA GLY A 30 10.21 16.68 -3.58
C GLY A 30 10.17 15.38 -4.38
N THR A 31 10.39 14.22 -3.76
CA THR A 31 10.17 12.93 -4.42
C THR A 31 8.68 12.77 -4.76
N VAL A 32 8.39 12.41 -6.01
CA VAL A 32 7.06 12.02 -6.46
C VAL A 32 7.07 10.56 -6.86
N VAL A 33 6.06 9.82 -6.41
CA VAL A 33 5.78 8.44 -6.81
C VAL A 33 4.40 8.43 -7.45
N CYS A 34 4.26 7.76 -8.59
CA CYS A 34 2.97 7.51 -9.23
C CYS A 34 2.81 6.00 -9.43
N LYS A 35 1.63 5.48 -9.17
CA LYS A 35 1.29 4.05 -9.29
C LYS A 35 0.01 3.95 -10.11
N ALA A 36 0.12 3.49 -11.35
CA ALA A 36 -1.04 3.16 -12.17
C ALA A 36 -1.50 1.74 -11.84
N LEU A 37 -2.80 1.56 -11.60
CA LEU A 37 -3.40 0.27 -11.28
C LEU A 37 -4.22 -0.19 -12.48
N PHE A 38 -3.90 -1.39 -12.94
CA PHE A 38 -4.62 -2.06 -14.01
C PHE A 38 -5.25 -3.35 -13.48
N ALA A 39 -6.41 -3.71 -14.01
CA ALA A 39 -7.13 -4.91 -13.62
C ALA A 39 -7.55 -5.76 -14.83
N ASP A 40 -7.45 -7.09 -14.68
CA ASP A 40 -8.07 -8.08 -15.58
C ASP A 40 -9.53 -8.25 -15.13
N VAL A 41 -10.44 -7.46 -15.71
CA VAL A 41 -11.85 -7.38 -15.28
C VAL A 41 -12.79 -7.60 -16.45
N ASP A 42 -13.92 -8.24 -16.15
CA ASP A 42 -15.06 -8.23 -17.06
C ASP A 42 -15.71 -6.83 -17.03
N LEU A 43 -15.53 -6.09 -18.13
CA LEU A 43 -16.04 -4.72 -18.26
C LEU A 43 -17.55 -4.62 -18.12
N SER A 44 -18.30 -5.70 -18.39
CA SER A 44 -19.76 -5.73 -18.21
C SER A 44 -20.17 -5.62 -16.74
N GLN A 45 -19.30 -6.00 -15.82
CA GLN A 45 -19.52 -5.95 -14.37
C GLN A 45 -19.11 -4.60 -13.75
N VAL A 46 -18.44 -3.74 -14.51
CA VAL A 46 -17.91 -2.46 -14.02
C VAL A 46 -18.38 -1.32 -14.96
N PRO A 47 -19.67 -0.91 -14.89
CA PRO A 47 -20.26 -0.02 -15.90
C PRO A 47 -19.57 1.34 -16.06
N PHE A 48 -18.92 1.85 -15.01
CA PHE A 48 -18.19 3.11 -15.06
C PHE A 48 -16.86 3.04 -15.83
N LEU A 49 -16.35 1.83 -16.06
CA LEU A 49 -15.10 1.56 -16.78
C LEU A 49 -15.31 1.48 -18.30
N GLN A 50 -16.21 2.30 -18.83
CA GLN A 50 -16.36 2.45 -20.28
C GLN A 50 -15.14 3.12 -20.91
N ASN A 51 -14.92 2.91 -22.21
CA ASN A 51 -13.78 3.50 -22.93
C ASN A 51 -12.43 3.31 -22.21
N PRO A 52 -12.04 2.10 -21.76
CA PRO A 52 -10.87 1.95 -20.91
C PRO A 52 -9.56 2.21 -21.66
N VAL A 53 -8.55 2.70 -20.93
CA VAL A 53 -7.15 2.57 -21.38
C VAL A 53 -6.74 1.13 -21.14
N LEU A 54 -6.45 0.40 -22.22
CA LEU A 54 -6.05 -0.99 -22.19
C LEU A 54 -4.53 -1.11 -22.30
N TRP A 55 -3.95 -2.01 -21.51
CA TRP A 55 -2.53 -2.35 -21.53
C TRP A 55 -2.36 -3.85 -21.69
N ASN A 56 -1.37 -4.29 -22.46
CA ASN A 56 -1.08 -5.73 -22.57
C ASN A 56 -0.11 -6.17 -21.47
N ALA A 57 -0.48 -7.17 -20.69
CA ALA A 57 0.32 -7.66 -19.57
C ALA A 57 0.31 -9.19 -19.48
N TRP A 58 1.41 -9.74 -18.94
CA TRP A 58 1.48 -11.14 -18.51
C TRP A 58 0.90 -11.28 -17.09
N VAL A 59 -0.34 -11.72 -17.00
CA VAL A 59 -1.08 -11.87 -15.73
C VAL A 59 -1.33 -13.34 -15.44
N THR A 60 -1.51 -13.69 -14.16
CA THR A 60 -1.88 -15.06 -13.80
C THR A 60 -3.33 -15.33 -14.20
N ASN A 61 -3.65 -16.59 -14.51
CA ASN A 61 -5.02 -16.95 -14.86
C ASN A 61 -5.99 -16.88 -13.66
N SER A 62 -5.44 -17.03 -12.46
CA SER A 62 -6.12 -16.87 -11.18
C SER A 62 -5.10 -16.51 -10.10
N PHE A 63 -5.55 -16.15 -8.89
CA PHE A 63 -4.66 -15.86 -7.76
C PHE A 63 -3.80 -17.05 -7.31
N LYS A 64 -4.24 -18.29 -7.58
CA LYS A 64 -3.53 -19.52 -7.18
C LYS A 64 -2.65 -20.09 -8.30
N SER A 65 -2.75 -19.57 -9.51
CA SER A 65 -2.02 -20.11 -10.66
C SER A 65 -0.64 -19.48 -10.78
N ALA A 66 0.38 -20.31 -11.03
CA ALA A 66 1.70 -19.85 -11.45
C ALA A 66 1.76 -19.54 -12.97
N ASP A 67 0.81 -20.08 -13.75
CA ASP A 67 0.74 -19.88 -15.18
C ASP A 67 0.31 -18.46 -15.50
N ARG A 68 1.02 -17.85 -16.44
CA ARG A 68 0.72 -16.51 -16.94
C ARG A 68 0.24 -16.58 -18.38
N ALA A 69 -0.76 -15.76 -18.69
CA ALA A 69 -1.23 -15.54 -20.04
C ALA A 69 -1.12 -14.05 -20.40
N PHE A 70 -0.92 -13.79 -21.68
CA PHE A 70 -0.92 -12.43 -22.20
C PHE A 70 -2.37 -11.95 -22.34
N LYS A 71 -2.76 -10.96 -21.54
CA LYS A 71 -4.13 -10.41 -21.53
C LYS A 71 -4.12 -8.89 -21.60
N LYS A 72 -5.26 -8.33 -22.02
CA LYS A 72 -5.52 -6.89 -21.90
C LYS A 72 -6.06 -6.60 -20.51
N VAL A 73 -5.43 -5.66 -19.81
CA VAL A 73 -5.86 -5.15 -18.51
C VAL A 73 -6.28 -3.68 -18.65
N ALA A 74 -7.28 -3.26 -17.88
CA ALA A 74 -7.84 -1.92 -17.94
C ALA A 74 -7.33 -1.04 -16.80
N LEU A 75 -6.95 0.21 -17.10
CA LEU A 75 -6.59 1.22 -16.09
C LEU A 75 -7.82 1.57 -15.24
N ILE A 76 -7.75 1.36 -13.93
CA ILE A 76 -8.87 1.58 -13.00
C ILE A 76 -8.62 2.72 -12.00
N GLN A 77 -7.37 2.96 -11.64
CA GLN A 77 -6.96 3.91 -10.60
C GLN A 77 -5.53 4.36 -10.85
N MET A 78 -5.19 5.55 -10.36
CA MET A 78 -3.80 5.98 -10.25
C MET A 78 -3.57 6.64 -8.90
N ASP A 79 -2.63 6.11 -8.13
CA ASP A 79 -2.20 6.72 -6.87
C ASP A 79 -0.97 7.59 -7.12
N PHE A 80 -0.80 8.58 -6.26
CA PHE A 80 0.46 9.30 -6.16
C PHE A 80 0.83 9.59 -4.71
N ALA A 81 2.12 9.78 -4.47
CA ALA A 81 2.65 10.26 -3.21
C ALA A 81 3.75 11.29 -3.46
N VAL A 82 3.77 12.36 -2.66
CA VAL A 82 4.76 13.43 -2.72
C VAL A 82 5.42 13.58 -1.36
N ARG A 83 6.75 13.45 -1.32
CA ARG A 83 7.55 13.74 -0.13
C ARG A 83 7.69 15.25 0.01
N ASP A 84 7.20 15.80 1.12
CA ASP A 84 7.30 17.22 1.44
C ASP A 84 7.50 17.42 2.95
N SER A 85 8.68 17.89 3.33
CA SER A 85 9.12 18.12 4.70
C SER A 85 8.32 19.19 5.44
N ARG A 86 7.55 20.00 4.71
CA ARG A 86 6.64 21.00 5.28
C ARG A 86 5.35 20.37 5.80
N VAL A 87 5.03 19.13 5.42
CA VAL A 87 3.84 18.42 5.90
C VAL A 87 4.07 17.93 7.33
N PRO A 88 3.30 18.44 8.33
CA PRO A 88 3.53 18.11 9.72
C PRO A 88 3.19 16.64 10.03
N GLY A 89 3.99 16.03 10.89
CA GLY A 89 3.74 14.69 11.44
C GLY A 89 4.05 13.52 10.50
N THR A 90 3.86 13.66 9.19
CA THR A 90 4.08 12.57 8.21
C THR A 90 5.20 12.84 7.22
N GLY A 91 5.33 14.09 6.74
CA GLY A 91 6.27 14.44 5.67
C GLY A 91 5.84 13.96 4.27
N TRP A 92 4.59 13.50 4.12
CA TRP A 92 4.08 12.95 2.86
C TRP A 92 2.66 13.42 2.56
N ILE A 93 2.39 13.69 1.29
CA ILE A 93 1.04 13.86 0.72
C ILE A 93 0.74 12.62 -0.12
N PHE A 94 -0.39 11.99 0.13
CA PHE A 94 -0.92 10.90 -0.69
C PHE A 94 -2.14 11.40 -1.46
N GLY A 95 -2.36 10.87 -2.65
CA GLY A 95 -3.56 11.15 -3.42
C GLY A 95 -3.89 10.01 -4.36
N THR A 96 -5.14 9.99 -4.82
CA THR A 96 -5.62 8.95 -5.72
C THR A 96 -6.62 9.50 -6.72
N PHE A 97 -6.57 8.93 -7.92
CA PHE A 97 -7.48 9.16 -9.02
C PHE A 97 -8.25 7.88 -9.33
N GLN A 98 -9.52 8.02 -9.66
CA GLN A 98 -10.35 6.94 -10.16
C GLN A 98 -10.60 7.13 -11.65
N TYR A 99 -10.62 6.03 -12.39
CA TYR A 99 -11.01 6.09 -13.79
C TYR A 99 -12.53 6.24 -13.93
N ASN A 100 -12.98 7.29 -14.63
CA ASN A 100 -14.35 7.47 -15.08
C ASN A 100 -14.40 7.66 -16.60
N GLY A 101 -14.75 6.57 -17.31
CA GLY A 101 -14.79 6.54 -18.76
C GLY A 101 -15.81 7.46 -19.43
N ALA A 102 -16.76 8.00 -18.66
CA ALA A 102 -17.78 8.91 -19.15
C ALA A 102 -17.26 10.31 -19.43
N VAL A 103 -16.15 10.72 -18.79
CA VAL A 103 -15.70 12.12 -18.78
C VAL A 103 -15.36 12.62 -20.17
N SER A 104 -14.57 11.87 -20.94
CA SER A 104 -14.15 12.29 -22.28
C SER A 104 -14.81 11.53 -23.43
N GLY A 105 -15.59 10.48 -23.14
CA GLY A 105 -16.23 9.63 -24.14
C GLY A 105 -15.27 8.81 -25.01
N LYS A 106 -13.96 8.81 -24.70
CA LYS A 106 -12.93 8.05 -25.43
C LYS A 106 -11.84 7.55 -24.47
N PRO A 107 -11.06 6.52 -24.84
CA PRO A 107 -9.94 6.07 -24.02
C PRO A 107 -8.91 7.18 -23.79
N GLY A 108 -8.43 7.32 -22.55
CA GLY A 108 -7.31 8.19 -22.23
C GLY A 108 -7.17 8.55 -20.76
N TRP A 109 -6.00 9.08 -20.41
CA TRP A 109 -5.64 9.46 -19.03
C TRP A 109 -6.45 10.63 -18.49
N GLN A 110 -7.07 11.44 -19.35
CA GLN A 110 -8.00 12.50 -18.95
C GLN A 110 -9.26 12.00 -18.22
N ASN A 111 -9.53 10.69 -18.26
CA ASN A 111 -10.61 10.06 -17.52
C ASN A 111 -10.21 9.74 -16.06
N LEU A 112 -8.97 10.00 -15.64
CA LEU A 112 -8.56 9.91 -14.24
C LEU A 112 -9.06 11.15 -13.49
N VAL A 113 -10.12 10.98 -12.72
CA VAL A 113 -10.75 12.02 -11.91
C VAL A 113 -10.18 11.94 -10.49
N PRO A 114 -9.75 13.07 -9.88
CA PRO A 114 -9.20 13.05 -8.53
C PRO A 114 -10.28 12.66 -7.53
N VAL A 115 -9.99 11.65 -6.70
CA VAL A 115 -10.81 11.31 -5.52
C VAL A 115 -10.47 12.26 -4.37
N GLY A 116 -9.18 12.55 -4.18
CA GLY A 116 -8.74 13.50 -3.18
C GLY A 116 -7.26 13.37 -2.83
N VAL A 117 -6.87 14.08 -1.78
CA VAL A 117 -5.53 14.07 -1.18
C VAL A 117 -5.60 13.89 0.33
N MET A 118 -4.57 13.32 0.93
CA MET A 118 -4.41 13.21 2.38
C MET A 118 -2.97 13.49 2.79
N PHE A 119 -2.81 14.02 3.98
CA PHE A 119 -1.52 14.41 4.57
C PHE A 119 -1.39 13.95 6.04
N GLY A 120 -2.34 13.14 6.49
CA GLY A 120 -2.34 12.47 7.79
C GLY A 120 -3.56 11.57 7.96
N ASN A 121 -3.64 10.91 9.12
CA ASN A 121 -4.62 9.89 9.44
C ASN A 121 -5.68 10.31 10.48
N ASP A 122 -5.77 11.58 10.87
CA ASP A 122 -6.74 12.10 11.84
C ASP A 122 -6.82 11.24 13.13
N PRO A 123 -5.73 11.10 13.92
CA PRO A 123 -5.65 10.13 15.01
C PRO A 123 -6.67 10.33 16.14
N GLN A 124 -7.28 11.50 16.25
CA GLN A 124 -8.34 11.79 17.23
C GLN A 124 -9.74 11.44 16.72
N ASN A 125 -9.92 11.18 15.42
CA ASN A 125 -11.22 10.86 14.85
C ASN A 125 -11.45 9.34 14.90
N THR A 126 -12.08 8.88 15.98
CA THR A 126 -12.23 7.45 16.29
C THR A 126 -13.58 6.84 15.89
N GLY A 127 -14.48 7.65 15.31
CA GLY A 127 -15.81 7.21 14.91
C GLY A 127 -15.82 6.32 13.67
N ASP A 128 -16.99 5.77 13.34
CA ASP A 128 -17.19 4.89 12.17
C ASP A 128 -18.43 5.29 11.33
N THR A 129 -19.09 6.38 11.70
CA THR A 129 -20.41 6.76 11.17
C THR A 129 -20.43 7.04 9.67
N TYR A 130 -19.27 7.36 9.08
CA TYR A 130 -19.11 7.63 7.64
C TYR A 130 -18.49 6.48 6.86
N THR A 131 -18.17 5.35 7.50
CA THR A 131 -17.72 4.16 6.79
C THR A 131 -18.84 3.65 5.87
N ASN A 132 -18.50 3.45 4.59
CA ASN A 132 -19.45 3.13 3.55
C ASN A 132 -18.83 2.14 2.55
N LYS A 133 -18.77 0.86 2.94
CA LYS A 133 -18.02 -0.18 2.21
C LYS A 133 -18.58 -0.48 0.82
N GLN A 134 -19.90 -0.40 0.67
CA GLN A 134 -20.62 -0.68 -0.58
C GLN A 134 -21.47 0.55 -0.94
N PRO A 135 -20.84 1.58 -1.54
CA PRO A 135 -21.46 2.88 -1.72
C PRO A 135 -22.47 2.87 -2.88
N THR A 136 -23.70 3.33 -2.61
CA THR A 136 -24.60 3.83 -3.67
C THR A 136 -24.38 5.32 -3.93
N GLN A 137 -23.72 6.01 -3.00
CA GLN A 137 -23.22 7.37 -3.10
C GLN A 137 -21.95 7.51 -2.23
N THR A 138 -21.05 8.41 -2.60
CA THR A 138 -19.88 8.73 -1.76
C THR A 138 -20.30 9.56 -0.54
N ARG A 139 -19.87 9.15 0.66
CA ARG A 139 -20.16 9.84 1.93
C ARG A 139 -18.90 10.53 2.43
N ILE A 140 -18.90 11.86 2.42
CA ILE A 140 -17.77 12.67 2.88
C ILE A 140 -17.96 13.00 4.36
N ASN A 141 -16.96 12.70 5.19
CA ASN A 141 -16.98 13.03 6.61
C ASN A 141 -16.50 14.48 6.83
N PRO A 142 -17.34 15.40 7.33
CA PRO A 142 -16.95 16.79 7.55
C PRO A 142 -15.95 16.97 8.70
N ASN A 143 -15.75 15.93 9.53
CA ASN A 143 -14.84 15.97 10.69
C ASN A 143 -13.44 15.41 10.37
N ILE A 144 -13.16 15.06 9.12
CA ILE A 144 -11.82 14.67 8.66
C ILE A 144 -11.08 15.95 8.26
N LEU A 145 -9.91 16.18 8.87
CA LEU A 145 -9.12 17.40 8.73
C LEU A 145 -7.82 17.14 7.97
N GLN A 146 -7.35 15.89 7.92
CA GLN A 146 -6.10 15.51 7.24
C GLN A 146 -6.32 14.82 5.90
N SER A 147 -7.55 14.85 5.37
CA SER A 147 -7.89 14.50 3.99
C SER A 147 -8.79 15.56 3.37
N ALA A 148 -8.62 15.82 2.08
CA ALA A 148 -9.51 16.64 1.25
C ALA A 148 -10.06 15.78 0.12
N ILE A 149 -11.38 15.63 0.06
CA ILE A 149 -12.09 14.77 -0.89
C ILE A 149 -12.74 15.63 -1.97
N ASN A 150 -12.77 15.13 -3.21
CA ASN A 150 -13.51 15.76 -4.29
C ASN A 150 -15.01 15.80 -3.94
N ALA A 151 -15.52 17.01 -3.72
CA ALA A 151 -16.91 17.23 -3.34
C ALA A 151 -17.88 17.14 -4.53
N ASN A 152 -17.38 17.11 -5.77
CA ASN A 152 -18.22 16.98 -6.95
C ASN A 152 -18.59 15.52 -7.21
N VAL A 153 -19.65 15.06 -6.53
CA VAL A 153 -20.18 13.69 -6.64
C VAL A 153 -20.67 13.29 -8.03
N LYS A 154 -20.66 14.20 -9.01
CA LYS A 154 -21.02 13.91 -10.41
C LYS A 154 -19.82 13.49 -11.27
N GLU A 155 -18.59 13.83 -10.85
CA GLU A 155 -17.39 13.51 -11.62
C GLU A 155 -16.90 12.08 -11.37
N LEU A 156 -17.30 11.48 -10.25
CA LEU A 156 -16.93 10.14 -9.84
C LEU A 156 -18.16 9.23 -9.77
N PRO A 157 -18.02 7.95 -10.15
CA PRO A 157 -18.96 6.93 -9.70
C PRO A 157 -19.09 6.92 -8.17
N PRO A 158 -20.15 6.32 -7.60
CA PRO A 158 -20.19 6.05 -6.17
C PRO A 158 -18.96 5.26 -5.71
N THR A 159 -18.17 5.90 -4.85
CA THR A 159 -16.86 5.38 -4.43
C THR A 159 -16.77 5.35 -2.93
N HIS A 160 -16.21 4.26 -2.42
CA HIS A 160 -16.00 4.12 -0.99
C HIS A 160 -14.78 4.96 -0.64
N LEU A 161 -14.83 5.58 0.52
CA LEU A 161 -13.64 6.14 1.11
C LEU A 161 -13.01 5.09 2.03
N GLY A 162 -11.91 5.47 2.66
CA GLY A 162 -11.33 4.72 3.75
C GLY A 162 -12.18 4.80 5.01
N TRP A 163 -11.67 4.19 6.07
CA TRP A 163 -12.35 4.11 7.35
C TRP A 163 -12.74 5.49 7.86
N ASN A 164 -14.03 5.61 8.18
CA ASN A 164 -14.71 6.83 8.59
C ASN A 164 -14.55 8.02 7.62
N GLY A 165 -14.38 7.77 6.32
CA GLY A 165 -14.34 8.82 5.30
C GLY A 165 -12.95 9.43 5.02
N ARG A 166 -11.87 8.83 5.54
CA ARG A 166 -10.49 9.20 5.14
C ARG A 166 -10.23 8.88 3.69
N LEU A 167 -9.26 9.55 3.05
CA LEU A 167 -8.94 9.21 1.67
C LEU A 167 -8.44 7.75 1.55
N ASN A 168 -8.97 7.05 0.57
CA ASN A 168 -8.50 5.72 0.18
C ASN A 168 -8.75 5.52 -1.31
N GLY A 169 -7.98 4.65 -1.95
CA GLY A 169 -8.20 4.29 -3.34
C GLY A 169 -9.54 3.55 -3.52
N PRO A 170 -10.24 3.74 -4.66
CA PRO A 170 -11.46 3.02 -5.01
C PRO A 170 -11.42 1.49 -4.99
N VAL A 171 -10.22 0.88 -5.04
CA VAL A 171 -10.06 -0.58 -4.93
C VAL A 171 -9.24 -1.01 -3.70
N ASP A 172 -8.97 -0.07 -2.79
CA ASP A 172 -8.27 -0.35 -1.54
C ASP A 172 -9.24 -0.88 -0.47
N ASN A 173 -8.73 -1.45 0.63
CA ASN A 173 -9.59 -1.95 1.70
C ASN A 173 -10.31 -0.79 2.42
N PRO A 174 -11.67 -0.73 2.45
CA PRO A 174 -12.43 0.38 3.02
C PRO A 174 -12.30 0.54 4.54
N ILE A 175 -11.66 -0.41 5.22
CA ILE A 175 -11.34 -0.36 6.65
C ILE A 175 -9.97 0.28 6.93
N SER A 176 -9.22 0.69 5.91
CA SER A 176 -7.95 1.43 6.03
C SER A 176 -8.07 2.84 5.42
N SER A 177 -6.93 3.49 5.19
CA SER A 177 -6.74 4.69 4.37
C SER A 177 -5.40 4.53 3.64
N CYS A 178 -5.11 5.36 2.63
CA CYS A 178 -3.83 5.23 1.91
C CYS A 178 -2.64 5.31 2.88
N MET A 179 -2.60 6.31 3.77
CA MET A 179 -1.50 6.45 4.74
C MET A 179 -1.56 5.45 5.89
N SER A 180 -2.75 5.01 6.32
CA SER A 180 -2.91 3.95 7.34
C SER A 180 -2.24 2.65 6.90
N CYS A 181 -2.48 2.28 5.64
CA CYS A 181 -1.89 1.13 4.97
C CYS A 181 -0.39 1.32 4.72
N HIS A 182 -0.01 2.45 4.13
CA HIS A 182 1.38 2.66 3.71
C HIS A 182 2.36 2.95 4.85
N MET A 183 1.91 3.53 5.97
CA MET A 183 2.82 3.81 7.08
C MET A 183 3.40 2.55 7.72
N THR A 184 2.79 1.38 7.49
CA THR A 184 3.32 0.09 7.94
C THR A 184 4.47 -0.40 7.07
N ALA A 185 4.88 0.33 6.03
CA ALA A 185 5.96 -0.10 5.13
C ALA A 185 7.32 -0.11 5.82
N GLU A 186 7.79 -1.30 6.18
CA GLU A 186 9.01 -1.49 6.95
C GLU A 186 9.72 -2.80 6.60
N SER A 187 10.97 -2.94 7.03
CA SER A 187 11.79 -4.12 6.83
C SER A 187 12.52 -4.48 8.13
N PRO A 188 12.30 -5.70 8.69
CA PRO A 188 11.26 -6.66 8.32
C PRO A 188 9.85 -6.12 8.62
N GLN A 189 8.82 -6.66 7.97
CA GLN A 189 7.41 -6.36 8.25
C GLN A 189 6.97 -7.03 9.56
N LEU A 190 6.73 -6.25 10.62
CA LEU A 190 6.41 -6.78 11.95
C LEU A 190 4.93 -6.63 12.32
N SER A 191 4.22 -5.73 11.65
CA SER A 191 2.76 -5.60 11.76
C SER A 191 2.07 -5.79 10.41
N PRO A 192 0.79 -6.18 10.37
CA PRO A 192 0.03 -6.18 9.14
C PRO A 192 -0.34 -4.76 8.71
N MET A 193 -0.72 -4.61 7.43
CA MET A 193 -1.10 -3.32 6.81
C MET A 193 -2.42 -2.75 7.35
N ASN A 194 -3.26 -3.58 7.98
CA ASN A 194 -4.56 -3.19 8.53
C ASN A 194 -4.84 -4.02 9.81
N PRO A 195 -5.52 -3.46 10.84
CA PRO A 195 -5.92 -4.20 12.03
C PRO A 195 -6.73 -5.48 11.76
N THR A 196 -7.43 -5.60 10.63
CA THR A 196 -8.23 -6.78 10.25
C THR A 196 -7.43 -7.90 9.60
N PHE A 197 -6.17 -7.64 9.24
CA PHE A 197 -5.26 -8.64 8.64
C PHE A 197 -4.46 -9.40 9.71
N GLN A 198 -4.94 -9.38 10.95
CA GLN A 198 -4.36 -10.20 12.01
C GLN A 198 -4.65 -11.67 11.72
N ALA A 199 -3.61 -12.51 11.79
CA ALA A 199 -3.75 -13.95 11.59
C ALA A 199 -4.66 -14.60 12.64
N ASP A 200 -4.61 -14.10 13.88
CA ASP A 200 -5.55 -14.46 14.93
C ASP A 200 -6.66 -13.42 15.00
N GLN A 201 -7.89 -13.81 14.63
CA GLN A 201 -9.05 -12.93 14.65
C GLN A 201 -9.35 -12.35 16.04
N LYS A 202 -8.92 -13.00 17.12
CA LYS A 202 -9.07 -12.49 18.49
C LYS A 202 -8.18 -11.29 18.78
N LYS A 203 -7.15 -11.06 17.95
CA LYS A 203 -6.25 -9.91 18.03
C LYS A 203 -6.73 -8.71 17.21
N ILE A 204 -7.82 -8.84 16.46
CA ILE A 204 -8.42 -7.70 15.76
C ILE A 204 -8.98 -6.76 16.84
N PRO A 205 -8.43 -5.54 16.97
CA PRO A 205 -8.89 -4.62 18.00
C PRO A 205 -10.31 -4.13 17.69
N PRO A 206 -11.13 -3.80 18.70
CA PRO A 206 -12.44 -3.19 18.48
C PRO A 206 -12.31 -1.90 17.66
N VAL A 207 -13.22 -1.68 16.71
CA VAL A 207 -13.23 -0.47 15.88
C VAL A 207 -13.22 0.79 16.75
N GLY A 208 -12.34 1.74 16.44
CA GLY A 208 -12.22 3.01 17.17
C GLY A 208 -11.51 2.92 18.54
N SER A 209 -11.11 1.73 18.99
CA SER A 209 -10.28 1.57 20.20
C SER A 209 -8.90 2.20 20.03
N LYS A 210 -8.17 2.41 21.13
CA LYS A 210 -6.79 2.91 21.10
C LYS A 210 -5.88 2.01 20.26
N GLU A 211 -6.08 0.70 20.36
CA GLU A 211 -5.33 -0.33 19.64
C GLU A 211 -5.65 -0.30 18.14
N TRP A 212 -6.90 -0.04 17.76
CA TRP A 212 -7.29 0.21 16.37
C TRP A 212 -6.62 1.47 15.82
N MET A 213 -6.63 2.55 16.61
CA MET A 213 -6.04 3.83 16.23
C MET A 213 -4.52 3.80 16.10
N ARG A 214 -3.85 2.70 16.50
CA ARG A 214 -2.45 2.45 16.13
C ARG A 214 -2.26 2.50 14.61
N TRP A 215 -3.21 1.98 13.82
CA TRP A 215 -3.20 2.06 12.35
C TRP A 215 -3.70 3.39 11.78
N PHE A 216 -4.03 4.37 12.63
CA PHE A 216 -4.46 5.70 12.20
C PHE A 216 -3.64 6.81 12.87
N GLN A 217 -2.41 6.49 13.29
CA GLN A 217 -1.44 7.47 13.75
C GLN A 217 -0.74 8.18 12.57
N ASN A 218 -0.06 9.29 12.85
CA ASN A 218 0.84 9.93 11.90
C ASN A 218 2.26 9.49 12.21
N VAL A 219 2.90 8.78 11.28
CA VAL A 219 4.29 8.33 11.40
C VAL A 219 5.17 9.26 10.58
N PRO A 220 6.17 9.94 11.18
CA PRO A 220 7.07 10.80 10.42
C PRO A 220 7.86 10.04 9.36
N ALA A 221 8.18 10.70 8.24
CA ALA A 221 9.03 10.15 7.21
C ALA A 221 10.33 9.53 7.78
N GLY A 222 10.68 8.36 7.26
CA GLY A 222 11.80 7.53 7.71
C GLY A 222 11.66 6.91 9.11
N GLN A 223 10.55 7.12 9.83
CA GLN A 223 10.28 6.40 11.06
C GLN A 223 9.54 5.08 10.76
N PRO A 224 9.94 3.94 11.34
CA PRO A 224 9.22 2.69 11.14
C PRO A 224 7.92 2.68 11.94
N PHE A 225 6.99 1.82 11.54
CA PHE A 225 5.75 1.61 12.27
C PHE A 225 6.01 0.83 13.57
N ASP A 226 6.87 -0.18 13.48
CA ASP A 226 7.40 -0.93 14.60
C ASP A 226 8.83 -0.47 14.94
N ALA A 227 9.07 -0.16 16.22
CA ALA A 227 10.38 0.35 16.67
C ALA A 227 11.54 -0.62 16.41
N ALA A 228 11.26 -1.92 16.28
CA ALA A 228 12.24 -2.97 15.99
C ALA A 228 12.55 -3.14 14.49
N ALA A 229 11.83 -2.45 13.60
CA ALA A 229 12.03 -2.52 12.16
C ALA A 229 12.83 -1.33 11.61
N LYS A 230 13.11 -1.36 10.31
CA LYS A 230 13.63 -0.23 9.52
C LYS A 230 12.52 0.31 8.64
N SER A 231 12.38 1.63 8.58
CA SER A 231 11.38 2.26 7.72
C SER A 231 11.78 2.09 6.26
N THR A 232 10.80 1.73 5.44
CA THR A 232 10.89 1.90 3.98
C THR A 232 10.15 3.15 3.52
N ASP A 233 9.89 4.05 4.47
CA ASP A 233 9.36 5.41 4.28
C ASP A 233 8.12 5.44 3.39
N TYR A 234 7.08 4.75 3.86
CA TYR A 234 5.79 4.57 3.20
C TYR A 234 5.81 3.76 1.88
N SER A 235 6.96 3.21 1.45
CA SER A 235 7.06 2.40 0.22
C SER A 235 6.86 0.91 0.47
N LEU A 236 5.61 0.45 0.39
CA LEU A 236 5.28 -0.98 0.46
C LEU A 236 5.95 -1.80 -0.65
N GLN A 237 6.18 -1.21 -1.82
CA GLN A 237 6.92 -1.84 -2.93
C GLN A 237 8.38 -2.11 -2.56
N LEU A 238 9.02 -1.17 -1.85
CA LEU A 238 10.39 -1.36 -1.38
C LEU A 238 10.43 -2.43 -0.27
N ALA A 239 9.53 -2.35 0.73
CA ALA A 239 9.41 -3.36 1.78
C ALA A 239 9.19 -4.77 1.20
N GLY A 240 8.20 -4.93 0.32
CA GLY A 240 7.89 -6.18 -0.35
C GLY A 240 9.02 -6.67 -1.26
N GLY A 241 9.71 -5.77 -1.95
CA GLY A 241 10.87 -6.12 -2.78
C GLY A 241 12.02 -6.72 -1.97
N ILE A 242 12.34 -6.10 -0.82
CA ILE A 242 13.37 -6.61 0.11
C ILE A 242 12.93 -7.96 0.69
N ALA A 243 11.69 -8.07 1.15
CA ALA A 243 11.15 -9.32 1.71
C ALA A 243 11.21 -10.47 0.70
N ASN A 244 10.71 -10.26 -0.53
CA ASN A 244 10.72 -11.28 -1.60
C ASN A 244 12.14 -11.69 -1.99
N PHE A 245 13.09 -10.76 -1.99
CA PHE A 245 14.48 -11.07 -2.31
C PHE A 245 15.14 -11.97 -1.27
N TYR A 246 14.94 -11.67 0.02
CA TYR A 246 15.48 -12.51 1.09
C TYR A 246 14.75 -13.86 1.20
N ASP A 247 13.44 -13.89 0.93
CA ASP A 247 12.69 -15.14 0.80
C ASP A 247 13.29 -16.01 -0.33
N TRP A 248 13.43 -15.46 -1.54
CA TRP A 248 14.07 -16.15 -2.67
C TRP A 248 15.47 -16.66 -2.31
N LYS A 249 16.30 -15.85 -1.63
CA LYS A 249 17.63 -16.25 -1.19
C LYS A 249 17.64 -17.44 -0.24
N CYS A 250 16.66 -17.55 0.66
CA CYS A 250 16.62 -18.63 1.65
C CYS A 250 15.83 -19.87 1.18
N THR A 251 14.85 -19.74 0.27
CA THR A 251 13.90 -20.82 -0.07
C THR A 251 13.99 -21.35 -1.49
N GLN A 252 14.62 -20.62 -2.41
CA GLN A 252 14.64 -20.96 -3.84
C GLN A 252 16.05 -20.88 -4.45
N ASP A 253 17.07 -21.26 -3.66
CA ASP A 253 18.45 -21.42 -4.10
C ASP A 253 19.09 -20.16 -4.71
N GLY A 254 19.67 -19.30 -3.87
CA GLY A 254 20.68 -18.29 -4.27
C GLY A 254 21.99 -18.88 -4.85
N VAL A 255 21.93 -20.09 -5.43
CA VAL A 255 23.04 -21.01 -5.72
C VAL A 255 23.94 -20.54 -6.86
N PHE A 256 23.46 -19.73 -7.80
CA PHE A 256 24.27 -19.34 -8.98
C PHE A 256 25.40 -18.35 -8.69
N VAL A 257 25.53 -17.81 -7.46
CA VAL A 257 26.58 -16.83 -7.14
C VAL A 257 27.52 -17.28 -6.01
N SER A 258 27.12 -18.21 -5.12
CA SER A 258 27.97 -18.59 -3.97
C SER A 258 28.07 -20.08 -3.65
N GLY A 259 27.48 -21.00 -4.43
CA GLY A 259 27.67 -22.44 -4.22
C GLY A 259 27.03 -23.00 -2.94
N GLY A 260 25.92 -22.42 -2.48
CA GLY A 260 25.08 -22.95 -1.38
C GLY A 260 24.14 -21.92 -0.76
N ASN A 261 23.30 -22.35 0.19
CA ASN A 261 22.33 -21.52 0.90
C ASN A 261 23.07 -20.43 1.72
N LEU A 262 22.90 -19.16 1.36
CA LEU A 262 23.51 -18.02 2.07
C LEU A 262 23.07 -17.93 3.55
N CYS A 263 21.86 -18.41 3.86
CA CYS A 263 21.30 -18.44 5.21
C CYS A 263 21.98 -19.54 6.07
N GLU A 264 22.67 -20.50 5.45
CA GLU A 264 23.51 -21.51 6.10
C GLU A 264 25.01 -21.16 6.10
N GLN A 265 25.50 -20.46 5.07
CA GLN A 265 26.94 -20.18 4.88
C GLN A 265 27.43 -18.86 5.51
N SER A 266 26.54 -17.93 5.84
CA SER A 266 26.96 -16.68 6.48
C SER A 266 27.33 -16.90 7.96
N LYS A 267 28.62 -16.79 8.29
CA LYS A 267 29.08 -16.46 9.67
C LYS A 267 28.67 -15.05 10.08
N THR A 268 28.22 -14.24 9.11
CA THR A 268 27.43 -13.06 9.36
C THR A 268 26.14 -13.52 10.00
N SER A 269 25.94 -13.19 11.27
CA SER A 269 24.61 -13.27 11.85
C SER A 269 23.72 -12.24 11.14
N LEU A 270 23.26 -12.55 9.92
CA LEU A 270 21.95 -12.12 9.47
C LEU A 270 21.01 -12.80 10.44
N LYS A 271 20.79 -12.14 11.59
CA LYS A 271 19.68 -12.39 12.48
C LYS A 271 18.42 -12.07 11.69
N LEU A 272 18.08 -12.94 10.74
CA LEU A 272 16.70 -13.35 10.59
C LEU A 272 16.33 -13.88 11.96
N MET A 273 15.76 -12.99 12.76
CA MET A 273 15.01 -13.29 13.98
C MET A 273 15.46 -14.59 14.64
N ARG A 274 16.70 -14.64 15.15
CA ARG A 274 16.95 -15.54 16.27
C ARG A 274 16.16 -14.96 17.44
N SER A 275 14.94 -15.44 17.52
CA SER A 275 14.27 -15.79 18.76
C SER A 275 14.41 -14.72 19.85
N THR A 276 13.63 -13.64 19.75
CA THR A 276 12.79 -13.41 20.93
C THR A 276 11.97 -14.68 21.05
N THR A 277 12.00 -15.36 22.18
CA THR A 277 11.15 -16.52 22.36
C THR A 277 9.82 -15.99 22.92
N PRO A 278 8.70 -16.11 22.19
CA PRO A 278 8.52 -16.69 20.85
C PRO A 278 8.82 -15.72 19.69
N PRO A 279 9.20 -16.23 18.49
CA PRO A 279 9.60 -15.39 17.36
C PRO A 279 8.45 -14.44 16.96
N PRO A 280 8.74 -13.19 16.57
CA PRO A 280 7.70 -12.30 16.08
C PRO A 280 7.08 -12.92 14.83
N THR A 281 5.74 -12.96 14.77
CA THR A 281 5.03 -13.34 13.55
C THR A 281 5.37 -12.30 12.47
N VAL A 282 6.09 -12.71 11.43
CA VAL A 282 6.29 -11.87 10.24
C VAL A 282 5.05 -11.99 9.37
N TYR A 283 4.40 -10.87 9.15
CA TYR A 283 3.28 -10.79 8.23
C TYR A 283 3.85 -10.73 6.81
N PRO A 284 3.46 -11.63 5.89
CA PRO A 284 3.82 -11.46 4.50
C PRO A 284 3.30 -10.10 4.03
N VAL A 285 4.02 -9.43 3.12
CA VAL A 285 3.47 -8.25 2.45
C VAL A 285 2.31 -8.73 1.59
N GLU A 286 1.10 -8.59 2.13
CA GLU A 286 -0.11 -9.10 1.52
C GLU A 286 -0.35 -8.38 0.18
N ARG A 287 -0.27 -9.15 -0.91
CA ARG A 287 -0.80 -8.74 -2.20
C ARG A 287 -2.32 -8.87 -2.06
N GLY A 288 -3.03 -7.75 -2.08
CA GLY A 288 -4.43 -7.65 -1.64
C GLY A 288 -5.40 -8.74 -2.16
N VAL A 289 -6.41 -8.96 -1.31
CA VAL A 289 -7.63 -9.77 -1.41
C VAL A 289 -7.46 -11.29 -1.48
N SER A 290 -7.03 -11.88 -0.36
CA SER A 290 -7.57 -13.17 0.08
C SER A 290 -8.44 -12.96 1.32
N ASN A 291 -9.66 -13.49 1.29
CA ASN A 291 -10.65 -13.58 2.39
C ASN A 291 -11.76 -12.52 2.42
N GLN A 292 -12.39 -12.24 1.28
CA GLN A 292 -13.83 -11.94 1.27
C GLN A 292 -14.48 -12.81 0.20
N GLU A 293 -15.06 -13.93 0.64
CA GLU A 293 -16.14 -14.56 -0.11
C GLU A 293 -17.26 -13.52 -0.22
N LEU A 294 -17.55 -13.13 -1.45
CA LEU A 294 -18.71 -12.31 -1.80
C LEU A 294 -19.93 -13.22 -1.74
N GLU A 295 -20.60 -13.24 -0.60
CA GLU A 295 -22.06 -13.41 -0.53
C GLU A 295 -22.73 -12.03 -0.52
#